data_AF-A0A7Y8SS05-F1
#
_entry.id   AF-A0A7Y8SS05-F1
#
_cell.length_a   1.000
_cell.length_b   1.000
_cell.length_c   1.000
_cell.angle_alpha   90.00
_cell.angle_beta   90.00
_cell.angle_gamma   90.00
#
_symmetry.space_group_name_H-M   'P 1'
#
loop_
_entity.id
_entity.type
_entity.pdbx_description
1 polymer ?
#
loop_
_entity_poly.entity_id
_entity_poly.type
_entity_poly.pdbx_seq_one_letter_code
_entity_poly.pdbx_strand_id
1 'polypeptide(L)'
;MIRIPLLLLALAAALAGCARDASAARCDLESSRAVAFSSAEADDVVEARALGAACGAAVAVYVVRSHEGVPIYAWAAPFHPTFGDSFAPRAEGALSRQEMQAFLDRWAAPASAATGAAPAWRDAIVTPFDRETYEDIRARNAPMLCFLSSVARETCVYWESGVAAAGVLVERDAPGAPAAEQQFLPGQKARE
;
A
#
# COMPACT_ATOMS: atom_id res chain seq x y z
N MET A 1 -22.41 62.44 -7.98
CA MET A 1 -21.01 61.96 -8.03
C MET A 1 -20.76 61.09 -6.81
N ILE A 2 -20.19 59.89 -7.03
CA ILE A 2 -19.48 59.02 -6.06
C ILE A 2 -20.32 58.29 -4.99
N ARG A 3 -20.74 57.04 -5.31
CA ARG A 3 -21.06 55.96 -4.32
C ARG A 3 -20.74 54.54 -4.84
N ILE A 4 -19.92 54.41 -5.88
CA ILE A 4 -19.58 53.12 -6.51
C ILE A 4 -18.35 52.40 -5.89
N PRO A 5 -17.33 53.06 -5.29
CA PRO A 5 -16.12 52.34 -4.86
C PRO A 5 -16.30 51.52 -3.57
N LEU A 6 -17.33 51.79 -2.76
CA LEU A 6 -17.55 51.06 -1.50
C LEU A 6 -18.19 49.67 -1.70
N LEU A 7 -18.95 49.47 -2.79
CA LEU A 7 -19.68 48.21 -3.04
C LEU A 7 -18.75 47.10 -3.56
N LEU A 8 -17.68 47.47 -4.28
CA LEU A 8 -16.70 46.52 -4.82
C LEU A 8 -15.76 45.95 -3.74
N LEU A 9 -15.48 46.72 -2.67
CA LEU A 9 -14.62 46.24 -1.59
C LEU A 9 -15.30 45.19 -0.70
N ALA A 10 -16.62 45.28 -0.52
CA ALA A 10 -17.40 44.33 0.29
C ALA A 10 -17.54 42.95 -0.39
N LEU A 11 -17.61 42.91 -1.73
CA LEU A 11 -17.76 41.67 -2.48
C LEU A 11 -16.47 40.83 -2.50
N ALA A 12 -15.29 41.48 -2.50
CA ALA A 12 -14.00 40.79 -2.45
C ALA A 12 -13.73 40.12 -1.09
N ALA A 13 -14.25 40.67 0.01
CA ALA A 13 -14.11 40.09 1.35
C ALA A 13 -15.01 38.85 1.57
N ALA A 14 -16.18 38.78 0.93
CA ALA A 14 -17.09 37.64 1.03
C ALA A 14 -16.56 36.38 0.29
N LEU A 15 -15.77 36.56 -0.77
CA LEU A 15 -15.18 35.44 -1.52
C LEU A 15 -13.94 34.83 -0.83
N ALA A 16 -13.28 35.57 0.07
CA ALA A 16 -12.10 35.09 0.80
C ALA A 16 -12.44 34.19 2.00
N GLY A 17 -13.70 34.16 2.45
CA GLY A 17 -14.15 33.39 3.62
C GLY A 17 -14.41 31.90 3.36
N CYS A 18 -14.73 31.51 2.11
CA CYS A 18 -15.11 30.13 1.80
C CYS A 18 -13.95 29.22 1.34
N ALA A 19 -12.72 29.74 1.28
CA ALA A 19 -11.55 28.97 0.79
C ALA A 19 -10.71 28.32 1.89
N ARG A 20 -11.03 28.58 3.17
CA ARG A 20 -10.29 28.06 4.33
C ARG A 20 -11.17 27.00 5.02
N ASP A 21 -11.00 25.73 4.66
CA ASP A 21 -11.14 24.56 5.57
C ASP A 21 -11.26 23.21 4.85
N ALA A 22 -11.43 23.17 3.52
CA ALA A 22 -11.53 21.89 2.80
C ALA A 22 -10.21 21.07 2.76
N SER A 23 -9.07 21.68 3.09
CA SER A 23 -7.74 21.05 3.03
C SER A 23 -7.33 20.34 4.34
N ALA A 24 -7.82 20.80 5.49
CA ALA A 24 -7.32 20.32 6.79
C ALA A 24 -7.80 18.90 7.14
N ALA A 25 -8.92 18.43 6.58
CA ALA A 25 -9.55 17.17 6.98
C ALA A 25 -9.35 15.98 6.02
N ARG A 26 -8.88 16.18 4.78
CA ARG A 26 -8.73 15.08 3.80
C ARG A 26 -7.53 14.20 4.13
N CYS A 27 -7.66 12.90 3.90
CA CYS A 27 -6.53 11.99 3.92
C CYS A 27 -5.96 11.88 2.51
N ASP A 28 -5.19 12.90 2.13
CA ASP A 28 -4.33 12.90 0.95
C ASP A 28 -2.90 12.99 1.48
N LEU A 29 -2.30 11.82 1.66
CA LEU A 29 -0.99 11.63 2.29
C LEU A 29 -0.16 10.72 1.40
N GLU A 30 1.16 10.91 1.43
CA GLU A 30 2.11 10.20 0.60
C GLU A 30 3.42 9.98 1.35
N SER A 31 4.10 8.88 1.03
CA SER A 31 5.48 8.60 1.38
C SER A 31 6.15 7.93 0.20
N SER A 32 7.42 8.24 -0.02
CA SER A 32 8.24 7.61 -1.05
C SER A 32 9.59 7.14 -0.52
N ARG A 33 10.10 6.05 -1.10
CA ARG A 33 11.42 5.50 -0.79
C ARG A 33 12.10 5.02 -2.07
N ALA A 34 13.39 5.30 -2.16
CA ALA A 34 14.24 4.69 -3.18
C ALA A 34 14.46 3.20 -2.87
N VAL A 35 14.47 2.37 -3.91
CA VAL A 35 14.74 0.93 -3.84
C VAL A 35 15.54 0.51 -5.08
N ALA A 36 16.36 -0.53 -4.96
CA ALA A 36 17.03 -1.17 -6.09
C ALA A 36 16.25 -2.42 -6.50
N PHE A 37 15.39 -2.32 -7.52
CA PHE A 37 14.49 -3.42 -7.89
C PHE A 37 14.65 -3.88 -9.35
N SER A 38 14.58 -2.97 -10.30
CA SER A 38 14.76 -3.23 -11.74
C SER A 38 16.23 -3.44 -12.11
N SER A 39 17.16 -2.89 -11.32
CA SER A 39 18.59 -3.18 -11.38
C SER A 39 19.29 -2.91 -10.04
N ALA A 40 20.52 -3.40 -9.87
CA ALA A 40 21.30 -3.22 -8.63
C ALA A 40 21.70 -1.77 -8.36
N GLU A 41 21.76 -0.93 -9.39
CA GLU A 41 22.10 0.49 -9.32
C GLU A 41 20.88 1.39 -9.60
N ALA A 42 19.68 0.80 -9.74
CA ALA A 42 18.49 1.58 -10.04
C ALA A 42 18.02 2.37 -8.81
N ASP A 43 17.74 3.65 -9.03
CA ASP A 43 17.00 4.51 -8.10
C ASP A 43 15.48 4.38 -8.37
N ASP A 44 14.97 3.15 -8.36
CA ASP A 44 13.53 2.92 -8.46
C ASP A 44 12.83 3.49 -7.22
N VAL A 45 11.53 3.79 -7.35
CA VAL A 45 10.78 4.43 -6.26
C VAL A 45 9.56 3.62 -5.90
N VAL A 46 9.40 3.35 -4.61
CA VAL A 46 8.14 2.94 -4.02
C VAL A 46 7.40 4.17 -3.54
N GLU A 47 6.16 4.34 -4.00
CA GLU A 47 5.23 5.41 -3.62
C GLU A 47 4.04 4.77 -2.88
N ALA A 48 3.85 5.14 -1.62
CA ALA A 48 2.74 4.73 -0.79
C ALA A 48 1.84 5.93 -0.52
N ARG A 49 0.54 5.82 -0.80
CA ARG A 49 -0.43 6.91 -0.64
C ARG A 49 -1.65 6.47 0.13
N ALA A 50 -2.28 7.42 0.80
CA ALA A 50 -3.65 7.31 1.27
C ALA A 50 -4.48 8.41 0.60
N LEU A 51 -5.61 8.03 0.02
CA LEU A 51 -6.51 8.92 -0.71
C LEU A 51 -7.94 8.78 -0.16
N GLY A 52 -8.50 9.84 0.44
CA GLY A 52 -9.87 9.81 0.95
C GLY A 52 -10.32 11.07 1.68
N ALA A 53 -11.62 11.13 1.99
CA ALA A 53 -12.19 12.21 2.78
C ALA A 53 -11.75 12.17 4.27
N ALA A 54 -11.37 10.99 4.77
CA ALA A 54 -10.83 10.75 6.11
C ALA A 54 -9.93 9.51 6.09
N CYS A 55 -8.95 9.40 6.98
CA CYS A 55 -7.94 8.33 6.91
C CYS A 55 -8.51 6.93 7.18
N GLY A 56 -9.50 6.80 8.06
CA GLY A 56 -10.20 5.52 8.25
C GLY A 56 -11.06 5.07 7.06
N ALA A 57 -11.34 5.97 6.11
CA ALA A 57 -12.12 5.68 4.90
C ALA A 57 -11.29 5.89 3.62
N ALA A 58 -9.96 5.95 3.74
CA ALA A 58 -9.07 6.14 2.61
C ALA A 58 -8.86 4.85 1.82
N VAL A 59 -8.50 5.01 0.54
CA VAL A 59 -7.89 3.96 -0.27
C VAL A 59 -6.38 4.07 -0.09
N ALA A 60 -5.74 2.97 0.27
CA ALA A 60 -4.28 2.84 0.27
C ALA A 60 -3.82 2.45 -1.13
N VAL A 61 -2.82 3.15 -1.66
CA VAL A 61 -2.25 2.91 -3.00
C VAL A 61 -0.75 2.69 -2.85
N TYR A 62 -0.24 1.62 -3.44
CA TYR A 62 1.17 1.27 -3.48
C TYR A 62 1.60 1.17 -4.94
N VAL A 63 2.60 1.94 -5.34
CA VAL A 63 3.13 1.94 -6.70
C VAL A 63 4.64 1.75 -6.64
N VAL A 64 5.16 0.87 -7.49
CA VAL A 64 6.60 0.81 -7.77
C VAL A 64 6.83 1.44 -9.13
N ARG A 65 7.73 2.40 -9.20
CA ARG A 65 8.15 3.10 -10.41
C ARG A 65 9.59 2.77 -10.73
N SER A 66 9.90 2.63 -12.01
CA SER A 66 11.29 2.58 -12.45
C SER A 66 12.00 3.91 -12.17
N HIS A 67 13.33 3.92 -12.24
CA HIS A 67 14.14 5.15 -12.19
C HIS A 67 13.74 6.22 -13.25
N GLU A 68 13.09 5.82 -14.35
CA GLU A 68 12.55 6.73 -15.37
C GLU A 68 11.16 7.30 -14.99
N GLY A 69 10.61 6.89 -13.84
CA GLY A 69 9.30 7.30 -13.34
C GLY A 69 8.12 6.46 -13.87
N VAL A 70 8.37 5.43 -14.69
CA VAL A 70 7.34 4.57 -15.28
C VAL A 70 6.80 3.62 -14.22
N PRO A 71 5.47 3.53 -14.00
CA PRO A 71 4.91 2.56 -13.06
C PRO A 71 5.10 1.13 -13.59
N ILE A 72 5.81 0.30 -12.83
CA ILE A 72 6.07 -1.11 -13.15
C ILE A 72 5.24 -2.09 -12.31
N TYR A 73 4.68 -1.61 -11.21
CA TYR A 73 3.69 -2.33 -10.40
C TYR A 73 2.76 -1.35 -9.70
N ALA A 74 1.50 -1.74 -9.49
CA ALA A 74 0.58 -1.02 -8.64
C ALA A 74 -0.37 -1.97 -7.91
N TRP A 75 -0.72 -1.61 -6.68
CA TRP A 75 -1.69 -2.28 -5.85
C TRP A 75 -2.51 -1.25 -5.07
N ALA A 76 -3.80 -1.50 -4.86
CA ALA A 76 -4.63 -0.62 -4.07
C ALA A 76 -5.71 -1.39 -3.33
N ALA A 77 -6.07 -0.93 -2.13
CA ALA A 77 -7.17 -1.48 -1.35
C ALA A 77 -7.80 -0.44 -0.43
N PRO A 78 -9.08 -0.61 -0.04
CA PRO A 78 -9.67 0.16 1.04
C PRO A 78 -8.88 -0.06 2.34
N PHE A 79 -8.41 1.02 2.98
CA PHE A 79 -7.46 0.91 4.09
C PHE A 79 -8.04 0.10 5.27
N HIS A 80 -9.20 0.50 5.79
CA HIS A 80 -9.74 -0.08 7.03
C HIS A 80 -10.12 -1.57 6.89
N PRO A 81 -10.83 -2.03 5.84
CA PRO A 81 -11.09 -3.46 5.66
C PRO A 81 -9.82 -4.32 5.51
N THR A 82 -8.73 -3.74 5.01
CA THR A 82 -7.51 -4.50 4.68
C THR A 82 -6.46 -4.50 5.80
N PHE A 83 -6.28 -3.36 6.46
CA PHE A 83 -5.25 -3.14 7.47
C PHE A 83 -5.79 -2.98 8.90
N GLY A 84 -7.12 -2.91 9.06
CA GLY A 84 -7.80 -2.83 10.36
C GLY A 84 -7.20 -1.77 11.28
N ASP A 85 -7.15 -2.09 12.57
CA ASP A 85 -6.52 -1.28 13.62
C ASP A 85 -5.09 -1.77 13.97
N SER A 86 -4.55 -2.77 13.25
CA SER A 86 -3.28 -3.43 13.59
C SER A 86 -2.07 -2.50 13.58
N PHE A 87 -2.17 -1.34 12.91
CA PHE A 87 -1.09 -0.36 12.83
C PHE A 87 -1.25 0.83 13.79
N ALA A 88 -2.37 0.90 14.52
CA ALA A 88 -2.66 1.90 15.54
C ALA A 88 -3.67 1.32 16.56
N PRO A 89 -3.21 0.72 17.67
CA PRO A 89 -4.12 0.24 18.70
C PRO A 89 -4.93 1.43 19.25
N ARG A 90 -6.21 1.47 18.92
CA ARG A 90 -7.10 2.57 19.29
C ARG A 90 -7.48 2.48 20.76
N ALA A 91 -7.22 3.56 21.49
CA ALA A 91 -7.82 3.79 22.79
C ALA A 91 -9.27 4.28 22.67
N GLU A 92 -9.60 5.03 21.60
CA GLU A 92 -10.94 5.43 21.12
C GLU A 92 -10.73 6.58 20.09
N GLY A 93 -11.33 6.53 18.89
CA GLY A 93 -11.29 7.68 17.94
C GLY A 93 -11.08 7.34 16.46
N ALA A 94 -11.14 8.33 15.56
CA ALA A 94 -10.82 8.19 14.13
C ALA A 94 -9.30 8.04 13.91
N LEU A 95 -8.87 7.22 12.93
CA LEU A 95 -7.45 7.13 12.53
C LEU A 95 -6.94 8.53 12.15
N SER A 96 -5.91 8.99 12.86
CA SER A 96 -5.32 10.31 12.64
C SER A 96 -4.45 10.34 11.39
N ARG A 97 -4.20 11.54 10.87
CA ARG A 97 -3.27 11.74 9.75
C ARG A 97 -1.83 11.35 10.12
N GLN A 98 -1.43 11.55 11.38
CA GLN A 98 -0.09 11.20 11.85
C GLN A 98 0.11 9.67 11.87
N GLU A 99 -0.89 8.93 12.36
CA GLU A 99 -0.85 7.47 12.35
C GLU A 99 -0.86 6.93 10.91
N MET A 100 -1.68 7.51 10.03
CA MET A 100 -1.66 7.16 8.61
C MET A 100 -0.29 7.45 7.98
N GLN A 101 0.31 8.61 8.23
CA GLN A 101 1.65 8.93 7.70
C GLN A 101 2.69 7.92 8.19
N ALA A 102 2.68 7.58 9.49
CA ALA A 102 3.59 6.59 10.05
C ALA A 102 3.39 5.19 9.43
N PHE A 103 2.15 4.83 9.06
CA PHE A 103 1.90 3.64 8.24
C PHE A 103 2.53 3.76 6.85
N LEU A 104 2.28 4.84 6.11
CA LEU A 104 2.82 5.04 4.75
C LEU A 104 4.35 5.06 4.74
N ASP A 105 4.98 5.68 5.74
CA ASP A 105 6.44 5.73 5.89
C ASP A 105 7.08 4.35 6.04
N ARG A 106 6.40 3.43 6.74
CA ARG A 106 6.83 2.03 6.88
C ARG A 106 6.46 1.21 5.65
N TRP A 107 5.26 1.40 5.12
CA TRP A 107 4.74 0.62 3.99
C TRP A 107 5.52 0.89 2.70
N ALA A 108 6.02 2.12 2.52
CA ALA A 108 6.91 2.49 1.43
C ALA A 108 8.31 1.85 1.50
N ALA A 109 8.67 1.16 2.59
CA ALA A 109 9.96 0.49 2.76
C ALA A 109 9.79 -1.05 2.71
N PRO A 110 9.54 -1.65 1.53
CA PRO A 110 9.33 -3.09 1.41
C PRO A 110 10.60 -3.87 1.78
N ALA A 111 10.41 -5.13 2.16
CA ALA A 111 11.53 -6.05 2.30
C ALA A 111 12.09 -6.38 0.91
N SER A 112 13.40 -6.25 0.75
CA SER A 112 14.11 -6.63 -0.48
C SER A 112 14.74 -8.01 -0.33
N ALA A 113 14.57 -8.84 -1.35
CA ALA A 113 15.11 -10.20 -1.40
C ALA A 113 15.35 -10.61 -2.86
N ALA A 114 15.74 -11.86 -3.08
CA ALA A 114 15.77 -12.47 -4.40
C ALA A 114 14.75 -13.63 -4.47
N THR A 115 14.29 -13.97 -5.67
CA THR A 115 13.28 -15.03 -5.86
C THR A 115 13.76 -16.40 -5.36
N GLY A 116 15.08 -16.66 -5.30
CA GLY A 116 15.63 -17.88 -4.71
C GLY A 116 15.36 -18.02 -3.20
N ALA A 117 15.12 -16.90 -2.51
CA ALA A 117 14.72 -16.88 -1.10
C ALA A 117 13.21 -17.07 -0.87
N ALA A 118 12.41 -17.12 -1.94
CA ALA A 118 11.00 -17.47 -1.83
C ALA A 118 10.86 -18.93 -1.33
N PRO A 119 9.75 -19.29 -0.65
CA PRO A 119 9.55 -20.66 -0.17
C PRO A 119 9.62 -21.70 -1.30
N ALA A 120 10.09 -22.91 -1.01
CA ALA A 120 9.96 -24.00 -1.98
C ALA A 120 8.49 -24.35 -2.23
N TRP A 121 8.19 -24.91 -3.41
CA TRP A 121 6.84 -25.32 -3.74
C TRP A 121 6.28 -26.27 -2.69
N ARG A 122 5.05 -25.98 -2.26
CA ARG A 122 4.19 -26.82 -1.43
C ARG A 122 2.74 -26.56 -1.83
N ASP A 123 1.84 -27.50 -1.60
CA ASP A 123 0.43 -27.37 -2.05
C ASP A 123 -0.31 -26.14 -1.47
N ALA A 124 0.22 -25.55 -0.40
CA ALA A 124 -0.36 -24.40 0.30
C ALA A 124 0.25 -23.04 -0.09
N ILE A 125 1.07 -22.93 -1.15
CA ILE A 125 1.52 -21.60 -1.62
C ILE A 125 0.41 -20.92 -2.42
N VAL A 126 0.27 -19.61 -2.28
CA VAL A 126 -0.65 -18.80 -3.09
C VAL A 126 0.18 -18.11 -4.15
N THR A 127 0.05 -18.55 -5.40
CA THR A 127 0.81 -18.04 -6.54
C THR A 127 -0.07 -18.10 -7.80
N PRO A 128 0.11 -17.18 -8.76
CA PRO A 128 -0.56 -17.27 -10.05
C PRO A 128 0.06 -18.32 -10.98
N PHE A 129 1.20 -18.91 -10.62
CA PHE A 129 1.96 -19.82 -11.48
C PHE A 129 1.71 -21.29 -11.16
N ASP A 130 1.90 -22.15 -12.17
CA ASP A 130 2.08 -23.58 -11.92
C ASP A 130 3.46 -23.86 -11.25
N ARG A 131 3.65 -25.12 -10.84
CA ARG A 131 4.86 -25.54 -10.14
C ARG A 131 6.13 -25.34 -10.95
N GLU A 132 6.11 -25.68 -12.23
CA GLU A 132 7.30 -25.62 -13.07
C GLU A 132 7.74 -24.18 -13.26
N THR A 133 6.80 -23.31 -13.61
CA THR A 133 7.03 -21.87 -13.80
C THR A 133 7.49 -21.21 -12.51
N TYR A 134 6.87 -21.53 -11.38
CA TYR A 134 7.26 -20.99 -10.08
C TYR A 134 8.70 -21.35 -9.70
N GLU A 135 9.06 -22.62 -9.83
CA GLU A 135 10.40 -23.10 -9.47
C GLU A 135 11.47 -22.57 -10.45
N ASP A 136 11.13 -22.39 -11.72
CA ASP A 136 12.02 -21.72 -12.68
C ASP A 136 12.28 -20.25 -12.28
N ILE A 137 11.24 -19.48 -11.95
CA ILE A 137 11.40 -18.10 -11.48
C ILE A 137 12.23 -18.04 -10.19
N ARG A 138 12.05 -18.98 -9.26
CA ARG A 138 12.88 -19.09 -8.05
C ARG A 138 14.34 -19.35 -8.39
N ALA A 139 14.61 -20.28 -9.30
CA ALA A 139 15.96 -20.65 -9.70
C ALA A 139 16.73 -19.51 -10.38
N ARG A 140 16.04 -18.61 -11.09
CA ARG A 140 16.64 -17.41 -11.72
C ARG A 140 17.19 -16.40 -10.71
N ASN A 141 16.75 -16.46 -9.46
CA ASN A 141 17.21 -15.58 -8.38
C ASN A 141 17.08 -14.08 -8.71
N ALA A 142 15.97 -13.69 -9.35
CA ALA A 142 15.69 -12.31 -9.74
C ALA A 142 15.39 -11.42 -8.51
N PRO A 143 15.52 -10.09 -8.62
CA PRO A 143 15.13 -9.17 -7.55
C PRO A 143 13.65 -9.33 -7.16
N MET A 144 13.36 -9.24 -5.86
CA MET A 144 12.03 -9.40 -5.29
C MET A 144 11.78 -8.35 -4.20
N LEU A 145 10.60 -7.73 -4.21
CA LEU A 145 10.11 -6.87 -3.14
C LEU A 145 8.89 -7.51 -2.48
N CYS A 146 8.83 -7.52 -1.15
CA CYS A 146 7.68 -7.98 -0.39
C CYS A 146 7.09 -6.83 0.43
N PHE A 147 5.79 -6.59 0.27
CA PHE A 147 5.06 -5.56 1.01
C PHE A 147 3.79 -6.14 1.63
N LEU A 148 3.32 -5.55 2.72
CA LEU A 148 2.09 -5.96 3.38
C LEU A 148 0.89 -5.67 2.48
N SER A 149 0.12 -6.70 2.14
CA SER A 149 -1.13 -6.61 1.39
C SER A 149 -2.36 -6.77 2.29
N SER A 150 -2.16 -7.16 3.55
CA SER A 150 -3.13 -7.05 4.64
C SER A 150 -2.42 -7.07 6.00
N VAL A 151 -3.18 -7.09 7.10
CA VAL A 151 -2.62 -7.26 8.47
C VAL A 151 -1.86 -8.57 8.69
N ALA A 152 -2.15 -9.60 7.90
CA ALA A 152 -1.60 -10.95 8.09
C ALA A 152 -0.91 -11.49 6.84
N ARG A 153 -0.91 -10.73 5.74
CA ARG A 153 -0.41 -11.19 4.44
C ARG A 153 0.56 -10.20 3.85
N GLU A 154 1.57 -10.73 3.19
CA GLU A 154 2.43 -9.98 2.30
C GLU A 154 2.36 -10.54 0.89
N THR A 155 2.45 -9.63 -0.08
CA THR A 155 2.56 -9.95 -1.50
C THR A 155 4.00 -9.67 -1.91
N CYS A 156 4.65 -10.69 -2.47
CA CYS A 156 6.00 -10.57 -3.01
C CYS A 156 5.94 -10.47 -4.53
N VAL A 157 6.49 -9.40 -5.08
CA VAL A 157 6.61 -9.15 -6.51
C VAL A 157 8.05 -9.31 -6.96
N TYR A 158 8.26 -9.85 -8.16
CA TYR A 158 9.58 -10.02 -8.76
C TYR A 158 9.70 -9.20 -10.04
N TRP A 159 10.93 -8.81 -10.37
CA TRP A 159 11.24 -8.11 -11.61
C TRP A 159 11.46 -9.10 -12.76
N GLU A 160 10.78 -8.89 -13.89
CA GLU A 160 11.01 -9.63 -15.13
C GLU A 160 11.59 -8.70 -16.20
N SER A 161 12.91 -8.79 -16.38
CA SER A 161 13.65 -7.94 -17.32
C SER A 161 13.20 -8.10 -18.78
N GLY A 162 12.71 -9.27 -19.18
CA GLY A 162 12.31 -9.54 -20.56
C GLY A 162 11.12 -8.72 -21.04
N VAL A 163 10.28 -8.24 -20.10
CA VAL A 163 9.10 -7.41 -20.40
C VAL A 163 9.08 -6.08 -19.66
N ALA A 164 10.18 -5.76 -18.95
CA ALA A 164 10.32 -4.55 -18.14
C ALA A 164 9.13 -4.31 -17.19
N ALA A 165 8.64 -5.36 -16.52
CA ALA A 165 7.51 -5.29 -15.62
C ALA A 165 7.73 -6.15 -14.37
N ALA A 166 6.95 -5.88 -13.33
CA ALA A 166 6.92 -6.71 -12.13
C ALA A 166 5.69 -7.62 -12.10
N GLY A 167 5.89 -8.87 -11.68
CA GLY A 167 4.83 -9.85 -11.49
C GLY A 167 4.67 -10.25 -10.03
N VAL A 168 3.47 -10.64 -9.61
CA VAL A 168 3.27 -11.28 -8.30
C VAL A 168 3.88 -12.68 -8.36
N LEU A 169 4.87 -12.96 -7.49
CA LEU A 169 5.46 -14.28 -7.37
C LEU A 169 4.68 -15.16 -6.39
N VAL A 170 4.40 -14.63 -5.21
CA VAL A 170 3.79 -15.38 -4.12
C VAL A 170 3.13 -14.44 -3.13
N GLU A 171 2.02 -14.88 -2.56
CA GLU A 171 1.44 -14.31 -1.36
C GLU A 171 1.65 -15.26 -0.18
N ARG A 172 2.11 -14.73 0.94
CA ARG A 172 2.42 -15.50 2.13
C ARG A 172 2.02 -14.76 3.39
N ASP A 173 2.09 -15.45 4.51
CA ASP A 173 1.82 -14.82 5.80
C ASP A 173 2.92 -13.78 6.07
N ALA A 174 2.49 -12.62 6.57
CA ALA A 174 3.41 -11.55 6.93
C ALA A 174 4.35 -12.04 8.05
N PRO A 175 5.64 -11.64 8.05
CA PRO A 175 6.56 -11.93 9.13
C PRO A 175 5.98 -11.51 10.49
N GLY A 176 5.84 -12.47 11.41
CA GLY A 176 5.25 -12.21 12.73
C GLY A 176 3.71 -12.22 12.78
N ALA A 177 3.03 -12.51 11.67
CA ALA A 177 1.61 -12.82 11.72
C ALA A 177 1.38 -14.06 12.61
N PRO A 178 0.35 -14.06 13.47
CA PRO A 178 -0.01 -15.27 14.20
C PRO A 178 -0.30 -16.37 13.18
N ALA A 179 0.24 -17.57 13.40
CA ALA A 179 -0.09 -18.71 12.55
C ALA A 179 -1.62 -18.83 12.47
N ALA A 180 -2.17 -18.91 11.26
CA ALA A 180 -3.61 -19.02 11.02
C ALA A 180 -4.23 -20.33 11.58
N GLU A 181 -3.48 -21.06 12.39
CA GLU A 181 -3.89 -22.27 13.06
C GLU A 181 -4.84 -21.90 14.22
N GLN A 182 -6.12 -22.22 14.04
CA GLN A 182 -7.19 -22.29 15.06
C GLN A 182 -8.12 -21.07 15.25
N GLN A 183 -8.38 -20.27 14.22
CA GLN A 183 -9.62 -19.46 14.16
C GLN A 183 -10.77 -20.17 13.43
N PHE A 184 -10.79 -21.51 13.45
CA PHE A 184 -12.04 -22.26 13.29
C PHE A 184 -12.78 -22.22 14.63
N LEU A 185 -13.74 -21.30 14.72
CA LEU A 185 -14.58 -21.10 15.90
C LEU A 185 -15.21 -22.44 16.35
N PRO A 186 -14.94 -22.95 17.57
CA PRO A 186 -15.73 -24.04 18.14
C PRO A 186 -17.13 -23.49 18.46
N GLY A 187 -18.08 -23.60 17.53
CA GLY A 187 -19.42 -23.06 17.78
C GLY A 187 -20.46 -23.13 16.67
N GLN A 188 -20.12 -23.42 15.41
CA GLN A 188 -21.14 -23.68 14.41
C GLN A 188 -21.69 -25.11 14.57
N LYS A 189 -22.62 -25.28 15.51
CA LYS A 189 -23.57 -26.39 15.48
C LYS A 189 -24.36 -26.29 14.18
N ALA A 190 -24.25 -27.29 13.34
CA ALA A 190 -25.16 -27.52 12.23
C ALA A 190 -26.60 -27.44 12.76
N ARG A 191 -27.41 -26.55 12.19
CA ARG A 191 -28.86 -26.64 12.32
C ARG A 191 -29.28 -27.72 11.32
N GLU A 192 -29.77 -28.81 11.86
CA GLU A 192 -30.53 -29.84 11.14
C GLU A 192 -31.89 -29.30 10.68
#